data_AF-A0A928JIN9-F1
#
_entry.id   AF-A0A928JIN9-F1
#
_cell.length_a   1.000
_cell.length_b   1.000
_cell.length_c   1.000
_cell.angle_alpha   90.00
_cell.angle_beta   90.00
_cell.angle_gamma   90.00
#
_symmetry.space_group_name_H-M   'P 1'
#
loop_
_entity.id
_entity.type
_entity.pdbx_description
1 polymer ?
#
loop_
_entity_poly.entity_id
_entity_poly.type
_entity_poly.pdbx_seq_one_letter_code
_entity_poly.pdbx_strand_id
1 'polypeptide(L)'
;MNLPNKLTILRILLVPFMIATLLIDFPLHFFVSGLIFGAASLTDFFDGKIARERNLITDFGKFADPLADKILVISCLVCFVAMKLCDPVLVIVVLFREFAITSIRLVAASGGKVIAANMWGKVKTVTQIIAIVAVFVFQFFLELCKVGLIPLTQATTDMIAPWLVVAGEVLLWISTIFAIISGVIYLKDNKDCIKER
;
A
#
# COMPACT_ATOMS: atom_id res chain seq x y z
N MET A 1 1.98 -25.17 10.10
CA MET A 1 1.96 -23.86 9.41
C MET A 1 3.21 -23.70 8.58
N ASN A 2 3.06 -23.42 7.28
CA ASN A 2 4.17 -23.25 6.36
C ASN A 2 4.84 -21.87 6.55
N LEU A 3 6.09 -21.74 6.10
CA LEU A 3 6.88 -20.50 6.18
C LEU A 3 6.13 -19.28 5.58
N PRO A 4 5.45 -19.36 4.42
CA PRO A 4 4.67 -18.25 3.87
C PRO A 4 3.57 -17.76 4.83
N ASN A 5 2.76 -18.66 5.39
CA ASN A 5 1.68 -18.28 6.30
C ASN A 5 2.18 -17.57 7.58
N LYS A 6 3.41 -17.89 8.04
CA LYS A 6 4.02 -17.19 9.17
C LYS A 6 4.39 -15.74 8.79
N LEU A 7 4.85 -15.52 7.57
CA LEU A 7 5.17 -14.19 7.04
C LEU A 7 3.90 -13.34 6.86
N THR A 8 2.80 -13.94 6.37
CA THR A 8 1.50 -13.26 6.27
C THR A 8 0.99 -12.81 7.65
N ILE A 9 1.05 -13.68 8.65
CA ILE A 9 0.62 -13.36 10.02
C ILE A 9 1.53 -12.30 10.65
N LEU A 10 2.84 -12.40 10.42
CA LEU A 10 3.78 -11.37 10.82
C LEU A 10 3.39 -10.03 10.21
N ARG A 11 3.05 -9.96 8.91
CA ARG A 11 2.61 -8.72 8.26
C ARG A 11 1.38 -8.14 8.94
N ILE A 12 0.34 -8.95 9.16
CA ILE A 12 -0.88 -8.52 9.84
C ILE A 12 -0.55 -7.97 11.22
N LEU A 13 0.36 -8.63 11.95
CA LEU A 13 0.80 -8.21 13.27
C LEU A 13 1.62 -6.91 13.22
N LEU A 14 2.41 -6.67 12.17
CA LEU A 14 3.19 -5.44 11.98
C LEU A 14 2.33 -4.21 11.69
N VAL A 15 1.12 -4.36 11.14
CA VAL A 15 0.26 -3.20 10.81
C VAL A 15 -0.08 -2.35 12.05
N PRO A 16 -0.58 -2.91 13.17
CA PRO A 16 -0.78 -2.14 14.40
C PRO A 16 0.49 -1.42 14.90
N PHE A 17 1.66 -2.04 14.79
CA PHE A 17 2.92 -1.39 15.19
C PHE A 17 3.26 -0.23 14.26
N MET A 18 3.09 -0.39 12.95
CA MET A 18 3.27 0.70 11.98
C MET A 18 2.33 1.87 12.28
N ILE A 19 1.05 1.61 12.58
CA ILE A 19 0.08 2.64 12.95
C ILE A 19 0.52 3.33 14.25
N ALA A 20 0.89 2.57 15.26
CA ALA A 20 1.34 3.11 16.54
C ALA A 20 2.58 3.98 16.38
N THR A 21 3.60 3.51 15.64
CA THR A 21 4.81 4.29 15.40
C THR A 21 4.55 5.51 14.54
N LEU A 22 3.55 5.49 13.66
CA LEU A 22 3.25 6.63 12.80
C LEU A 22 2.48 7.72 13.54
N LEU A 23 1.62 7.35 14.49
CA LEU A 23 0.76 8.27 15.24
C LEU A 23 1.35 8.76 16.56
N ILE A 24 2.28 8.02 17.17
CA ILE A 24 2.97 8.46 18.39
C ILE A 24 4.12 9.38 17.99
N ASP A 25 4.10 10.61 18.51
CA ASP A 25 5.14 11.60 18.25
C ASP A 25 6.40 11.27 19.07
N PHE A 26 7.43 10.77 18.39
CA PHE A 26 8.78 10.57 18.92
C PHE A 26 9.82 10.87 17.84
N PRO A 27 11.09 11.12 18.20
CA PRO A 27 12.11 11.42 17.20
C PRO A 27 12.26 10.28 16.18
N LEU A 28 12.22 10.62 14.88
CA LEU A 28 12.38 9.69 13.76
C LEU A 28 11.20 8.69 13.59
N HIS A 29 10.01 9.08 14.03
CA HIS A 29 8.83 8.22 13.96
C HIS A 29 8.42 7.90 12.51
N PHE A 30 8.62 8.82 11.56
CA PHE A 30 8.40 8.54 10.13
C PHE A 30 9.41 7.54 9.56
N PHE A 31 10.67 7.59 10.02
CA PHE A 31 11.69 6.61 9.61
C PHE A 31 11.34 5.20 10.07
N VAL A 32 11.02 5.04 11.35
CA VAL A 32 10.67 3.73 11.93
C VAL A 32 9.40 3.18 11.25
N SER A 33 8.39 4.02 11.05
CA SER A 33 7.16 3.62 10.36
C SER A 33 7.40 3.24 8.91
N GLY A 34 8.24 3.99 8.19
CA GLY A 34 8.64 3.70 6.82
C GLY A 34 9.44 2.39 6.71
N LEU A 35 10.31 2.09 7.69
CA LEU A 35 11.01 0.82 7.77
C LEU A 35 10.06 -0.36 8.00
N ILE A 36 9.10 -0.22 8.91
CA ILE A 36 8.08 -1.25 9.14
C ILE A 36 7.25 -1.48 7.87
N PHE A 37 6.78 -0.41 7.23
CA PHE A 37 6.04 -0.49 5.97
C PHE A 37 6.86 -1.15 4.86
N GLY A 38 8.12 -0.77 4.71
CA GLY A 38 9.04 -1.34 3.73
C GLY A 38 9.31 -2.83 3.97
N ALA A 39 9.59 -3.22 5.21
CA ALA A 39 9.79 -4.61 5.59
C ALA A 39 8.52 -5.45 5.38
N ALA A 40 7.36 -4.91 5.77
CA ALA A 40 6.05 -5.54 5.56
C ALA A 40 5.72 -5.72 4.06
N SER A 41 6.07 -4.75 3.22
CA SER A 41 5.89 -4.83 1.76
C SER A 41 6.87 -5.80 1.09
N LEU A 42 8.12 -5.84 1.55
CA LEU A 42 9.13 -6.78 1.04
C LEU A 42 8.79 -8.23 1.39
N THR A 43 8.28 -8.48 2.61
CA THR A 43 7.87 -9.83 3.00
C THR A 43 6.77 -10.41 2.10
N ASP A 44 5.88 -9.58 1.53
CA ASP A 44 4.86 -10.00 0.53
C ASP A 44 5.47 -10.45 -0.79
N PHE A 45 6.53 -9.76 -1.22
CA PHE A 45 7.20 -10.16 -2.42
C PHE A 45 7.90 -11.52 -2.25
N PHE A 46 8.52 -11.73 -1.08
CA PHE A 46 9.25 -12.95 -0.79
C PHE A 46 8.34 -14.14 -0.46
N ASP A 47 7.26 -13.98 0.31
CA ASP A 47 6.37 -15.08 0.65
C ASP A 47 5.64 -15.63 -0.60
N GLY A 48 5.19 -14.75 -1.50
CA GLY A 48 4.56 -15.12 -2.75
C GLY A 48 5.53 -15.76 -3.73
N LYS A 49 6.82 -15.40 -3.70
CA LYS A 49 7.87 -16.08 -4.49
C LYS A 49 8.15 -17.47 -3.94
N ILE A 50 8.40 -17.60 -2.63
CA ILE A 50 8.73 -18.86 -1.97
C ILE A 50 7.56 -19.86 -2.03
N ALA A 51 6.32 -19.39 -1.86
CA ALA A 51 5.14 -20.24 -1.93
C ALA A 51 4.95 -20.86 -3.33
N ARG A 52 5.21 -20.09 -4.38
CA ARG A 52 5.16 -20.56 -5.79
C ARG A 52 6.31 -21.48 -6.14
N GLU A 53 7.52 -21.15 -5.72
CA GLU A 53 8.72 -21.95 -6.01
C GLU A 53 8.72 -23.29 -5.28
N ARG A 54 8.13 -23.37 -4.08
CA ARG A 54 8.11 -24.59 -3.26
C ARG A 54 6.79 -25.36 -3.32
N ASN A 55 5.84 -24.96 -4.16
CA ASN A 55 4.47 -25.51 -4.20
C ASN A 55 3.78 -25.56 -2.82
N LEU A 56 4.13 -24.63 -1.91
CA LEU A 56 3.60 -24.57 -0.54
C LEU A 56 2.33 -23.71 -0.47
N ILE A 57 1.48 -23.84 -1.49
CA ILE A 57 0.26 -23.05 -1.60
C ILE A 57 -0.79 -23.65 -0.65
N THR A 58 -1.26 -22.84 0.30
CA THR A 58 -2.34 -23.23 1.23
C THR A 58 -3.57 -22.38 1.01
N ASP A 59 -4.76 -22.92 1.30
CA ASP A 59 -6.00 -22.16 1.13
C ASP A 59 -6.12 -20.99 2.11
N PHE A 60 -5.52 -21.12 3.30
CA PHE A 60 -5.37 -20.01 4.23
C PHE A 60 -4.52 -18.86 3.64
N GLY A 61 -3.35 -19.18 3.08
CA GLY A 61 -2.47 -18.17 2.46
C GLY A 61 -3.14 -17.45 1.29
N LYS A 62 -3.82 -18.20 0.40
CA LYS A 62 -4.58 -17.62 -0.73
C LYS A 62 -5.60 -16.55 -0.30
N PHE A 63 -6.18 -16.69 0.89
CA PHE A 63 -7.13 -15.73 1.44
C PHE A 63 -6.46 -14.63 2.27
N ALA A 64 -5.49 -15.00 3.10
CA ALA A 64 -4.84 -14.08 4.04
C ALA A 64 -3.88 -13.10 3.35
N ASP A 65 -3.15 -13.51 2.30
CA ASP A 65 -2.16 -12.64 1.63
C ASP A 65 -2.82 -11.41 0.98
N PRO A 66 -3.90 -11.55 0.16
CA PRO A 66 -4.57 -10.38 -0.42
C PRO A 66 -5.25 -9.49 0.61
N LEU A 67 -5.62 -10.04 1.77
CA LEU A 67 -6.21 -9.29 2.86
C LEU A 67 -5.15 -8.46 3.58
N ALA A 68 -4.03 -9.09 3.94
CA ALA A 68 -2.91 -8.45 4.64
C ALA A 68 -2.28 -7.32 3.82
N ASP A 69 -2.11 -7.51 2.52
CA ASP A 69 -1.59 -6.48 1.59
C ASP A 69 -2.47 -5.22 1.61
N LYS A 70 -3.78 -5.39 1.48
CA LYS A 70 -4.73 -4.27 1.48
C LYS A 70 -4.81 -3.56 2.81
N ILE A 71 -4.82 -4.31 3.91
CA ILE A 71 -4.87 -3.73 5.26
C ILE A 71 -3.63 -2.86 5.49
N LEU A 72 -2.43 -3.29 5.09
CA LEU A 72 -1.20 -2.52 5.24
C LEU A 72 -1.30 -1.17 4.49
N VAL A 73 -1.62 -1.21 3.19
CA VAL A 73 -1.69 0.00 2.35
C VAL A 73 -2.81 0.94 2.80
N ILE A 74 -4.01 0.42 3.05
CA ILE A 74 -5.16 1.25 3.47
C ILE A 74 -4.89 1.88 4.84
N SER A 75 -4.34 1.12 5.80
CA SER A 75 -4.03 1.66 7.14
C SER A 75 -3.04 2.81 7.06
N CYS A 76 -2.00 2.68 6.22
CA CYS A 76 -1.02 3.74 5.99
C CYS A 76 -1.68 4.99 5.39
N LEU A 77 -2.50 4.82 4.33
CA LEU A 77 -3.21 5.94 3.71
C LEU A 77 -4.19 6.64 4.67
N VAL A 78 -4.89 5.89 5.51
CA VAL A 78 -5.78 6.45 6.54
C VAL A 78 -4.99 7.27 7.58
N CYS A 79 -3.81 6.79 8.00
CA CYS A 79 -2.94 7.57 8.88
C CYS A 79 -2.47 8.86 8.20
N PHE A 80 -2.11 8.80 6.91
CA PHE A 80 -1.73 10.00 6.16
C PHE A 80 -2.87 11.02 6.07
N VAL A 81 -4.13 10.59 5.92
CA VAL A 81 -5.30 11.49 6.00
C VAL A 81 -5.40 12.15 7.37
N ALA A 82 -5.27 11.39 8.45
CA ALA A 82 -5.30 11.93 9.82
C ALA A 82 -4.19 12.97 10.06
N MET A 83 -3.04 12.80 9.40
CA MET A 83 -1.88 13.69 9.45
C MET A 83 -1.92 14.83 8.43
N LYS A 84 -3.00 14.95 7.64
CA LYS A 84 -3.14 15.93 6.53
C LYS A 84 -2.06 15.82 5.45
N LEU A 85 -1.55 14.61 5.22
CA LEU A 85 -0.57 14.27 4.18
C LEU A 85 -1.22 13.69 2.92
N CYS A 86 -2.53 13.41 2.96
CA CYS A 86 -3.27 12.76 1.89
C CYS A 86 -4.73 13.25 1.89
N ASP A 87 -5.29 13.45 0.70
CA ASP A 87 -6.71 13.76 0.52
C ASP A 87 -7.58 12.53 0.86
N PRO A 88 -8.62 12.65 1.71
CA PRO A 88 -9.56 11.55 1.97
C PRO A 88 -10.25 11.01 0.71
N VAL A 89 -10.51 11.84 -0.31
CA VAL A 89 -11.11 11.42 -1.59
C VAL A 89 -10.25 10.37 -2.27
N LEU A 90 -8.93 10.55 -2.23
CA LEU A 90 -7.96 9.61 -2.78
C LEU A 90 -8.11 8.23 -2.13
N VAL A 91 -8.15 8.20 -0.80
CA VAL A 91 -8.27 6.95 -0.03
C VAL A 91 -9.57 6.23 -0.34
N ILE A 92 -10.68 6.97 -0.47
CA ILE A 92 -11.98 6.42 -0.85
C ILE A 92 -11.92 5.78 -2.24
N VAL A 93 -11.31 6.45 -3.22
CA VAL A 93 -11.17 5.93 -4.59
C VAL A 93 -10.33 4.66 -4.63
N VAL A 94 -9.17 4.66 -3.96
CA VAL A 94 -8.30 3.48 -3.86
C VAL A 94 -9.06 2.33 -3.20
N LEU A 95 -9.73 2.59 -2.07
CA LEU A 95 -10.51 1.60 -1.35
C LEU A 95 -11.61 1.00 -2.22
N PHE A 96 -12.45 1.84 -2.83
CA PHE A 96 -13.55 1.41 -3.70
C PHE A 96 -13.04 0.48 -4.81
N ARG A 97 -11.95 0.89 -5.49
CA ARG A 97 -11.34 0.10 -6.57
C ARG A 97 -10.80 -1.23 -6.05
N GLU A 98 -10.12 -1.25 -4.90
CA GLU A 98 -9.60 -2.48 -4.30
C GLU A 98 -10.71 -3.47 -3.96
N PHE A 99 -11.81 -2.98 -3.38
CA PHE A 99 -12.98 -3.81 -3.11
C PHE A 99 -13.63 -4.33 -4.40
N ALA A 100 -13.84 -3.47 -5.40
CA ALA A 100 -14.46 -3.85 -6.67
C ALA A 100 -13.71 -4.98 -7.39
N ILE A 101 -12.38 -4.87 -7.55
CA ILE A 101 -11.55 -5.89 -8.21
C ILE A 101 -11.64 -7.22 -7.45
N THR A 102 -11.51 -7.18 -6.12
CA THR A 102 -11.50 -8.41 -5.31
C THR A 102 -12.86 -9.09 -5.28
N SER A 103 -13.95 -8.34 -5.21
CA SER A 103 -15.30 -8.90 -5.31
C SER A 103 -15.50 -9.61 -6.65
N ILE A 104 -15.06 -9.03 -7.77
CA ILE A 104 -15.17 -9.66 -9.09
C ILE A 104 -14.36 -10.96 -9.15
N ARG A 105 -13.14 -10.96 -8.62
CA ARG A 105 -12.30 -12.17 -8.56
C ARG A 105 -12.96 -13.27 -7.73
N LEU A 106 -13.56 -12.93 -6.60
CA LEU A 106 -14.26 -13.88 -5.74
C LEU A 106 -15.49 -14.48 -6.46
N VAL A 107 -16.29 -13.64 -7.11
CA VAL A 107 -17.47 -14.10 -7.85
C VAL A 107 -17.07 -14.99 -9.04
N ALA A 108 -16.07 -14.59 -9.83
CA ALA A 108 -15.59 -15.41 -10.95
C ALA A 108 -15.04 -16.77 -10.51
N ALA A 109 -14.25 -16.78 -9.42
CA ALA A 109 -13.72 -18.02 -8.85
C ALA A 109 -14.84 -18.97 -8.38
N SER A 110 -15.94 -18.43 -7.83
CA SER A 110 -17.11 -19.25 -7.44
C SER A 110 -17.83 -19.89 -8.64
N GLY A 111 -17.70 -19.31 -9.84
CA GLY A 111 -18.22 -19.86 -11.09
C GLY A 111 -17.23 -20.71 -11.87
N GLY A 112 -16.08 -21.09 -11.28
CA GLY A 112 -15.07 -21.93 -11.93
C GLY A 112 -14.17 -21.21 -12.94
N LYS A 113 -14.34 -19.90 -13.14
CA LYS A 113 -13.47 -19.08 -14.02
C LYS A 113 -12.38 -18.40 -13.21
N VAL A 114 -11.12 -18.75 -13.48
CA VAL A 114 -9.96 -18.09 -12.87
C VAL A 114 -9.53 -16.91 -13.73
N ILE A 115 -9.78 -15.69 -13.25
CA ILE A 115 -9.33 -14.47 -13.92
C ILE A 115 -7.84 -14.25 -13.64
N ALA A 116 -7.03 -14.23 -14.70
CA ALA A 116 -5.60 -13.96 -14.62
C ALA A 116 -5.30 -12.51 -14.21
N ALA A 117 -4.16 -12.31 -13.55
CA ALA A 117 -3.69 -10.98 -13.18
C ALA A 117 -3.18 -10.22 -14.42
N ASN A 118 -3.63 -8.98 -14.61
CA ASN A 118 -3.15 -8.12 -15.69
C ASN A 118 -1.91 -7.32 -15.27
N MET A 119 -1.11 -6.88 -16.25
CA MET A 119 0.11 -6.08 -16.00
C MET A 119 -0.21 -4.75 -15.30
N TRP A 120 -1.37 -4.16 -15.60
CA TRP A 120 -1.83 -2.93 -14.96
C TRP A 120 -2.01 -3.05 -13.45
N GLY A 121 -2.41 -4.23 -12.96
CA GLY A 121 -2.48 -4.52 -11.53
C GLY A 121 -1.11 -4.41 -10.85
N LYS A 122 -0.04 -4.88 -11.51
CA LYS A 122 1.33 -4.74 -11.00
C LYS A 122 1.80 -3.29 -11.02
N VAL A 123 1.54 -2.56 -12.12
CA VAL A 123 1.90 -1.13 -12.24
C VAL A 123 1.23 -0.31 -11.14
N LYS A 124 -0.06 -0.54 -10.88
CA LYS A 124 -0.77 0.06 -9.75
C LYS A 124 -0.08 -0.22 -8.41
N THR A 125 0.32 -1.45 -8.14
CA THR A 125 0.91 -1.79 -6.83
C THR A 125 2.28 -1.13 -6.66
N VAL A 126 3.12 -1.18 -7.70
CA VAL A 126 4.46 -0.55 -7.67
C VAL A 126 4.35 0.95 -7.50
N THR A 127 3.49 1.62 -8.27
CA THR A 127 3.28 3.07 -8.17
C THR A 127 2.75 3.48 -6.81
N GLN A 128 1.83 2.70 -6.21
CA GLN A 128 1.28 2.98 -4.89
C GLN A 128 2.33 2.85 -3.78
N ILE A 129 3.12 1.79 -3.82
CA ILE A 129 4.20 1.59 -2.84
C ILE A 129 5.24 2.70 -2.95
N ILE A 130 5.64 3.07 -4.18
CA ILE A 130 6.59 4.16 -4.42
C ILE A 130 6.06 5.48 -3.89
N ALA A 131 4.79 5.81 -4.15
CA ALA A 131 4.19 7.05 -3.66
C ALA A 131 4.14 7.10 -2.13
N ILE A 132 3.77 6.01 -1.47
CA ILE A 132 3.76 5.92 0.00
C ILE A 132 5.18 6.06 0.58
N VAL A 133 6.16 5.36 -0.01
CA VAL A 133 7.56 5.46 0.42
C VAL A 133 8.10 6.88 0.21
N ALA A 134 7.74 7.55 -0.88
CA ALA A 134 8.13 8.94 -1.12
C ALA A 134 7.60 9.87 -0.04
N VAL A 135 6.34 9.71 0.39
CA VAL A 135 5.78 10.46 1.52
C VAL A 135 6.58 10.22 2.79
N PHE A 136 6.90 8.96 3.12
CA PHE A 136 7.75 8.64 4.28
C PHE A 136 9.12 9.32 4.19
N VAL A 137 9.77 9.28 3.03
CA VAL A 137 11.08 9.91 2.81
C VAL A 137 11.02 11.42 2.96
N PHE A 138 9.98 12.07 2.42
CA PHE A 138 9.80 13.52 2.55
C PHE A 138 9.57 13.94 4.01
N GLN A 139 8.74 13.21 4.74
CA GLN A 139 8.50 13.50 6.16
C GLN A 139 9.73 13.21 7.03
N PHE A 140 10.44 12.12 6.75
CA PHE A 140 11.71 11.81 7.42
C PHE A 140 12.76 12.91 7.19
N PHE A 141 12.87 13.42 5.96
CA PHE A 141 13.77 14.54 5.67
C PHE A 141 13.44 15.78 6.52
N LEU A 142 12.14 16.09 6.69
CA LEU A 142 11.70 17.18 7.56
C LEU A 142 12.00 16.91 9.04
N GLU A 143 11.86 15.68 9.52
CA GLU A 143 12.27 15.32 10.89
C GLU A 143 13.78 15.54 11.11
N LEU A 144 14.63 15.14 10.16
CA LEU A 144 16.08 15.32 10.26
C LEU A 144 16.48 16.80 10.36
N CYS A 145 15.75 17.68 9.65
CA CYS A 145 15.92 19.12 9.78
C CYS A 145 15.52 19.62 11.18
N LYS A 146 14.37 19.17 11.69
CA LYS A 146 13.85 19.57 13.02
C LYS A 146 14.76 19.13 14.17
N VAL A 147 15.36 17.95 14.08
CA VAL A 147 16.29 17.40 15.10
C VAL A 147 17.69 18.03 14.98
N GLY A 148 17.94 18.86 13.96
CA GLY A 148 19.22 19.55 13.76
C GLY A 148 20.33 18.67 13.19
N LEU A 149 19.99 17.49 12.66
CA LEU A 149 20.95 16.62 11.97
C LEU A 149 21.35 17.18 10.60
N ILE A 150 20.43 17.89 9.94
CA ILE A 150 20.68 18.63 8.70
C ILE A 150 20.73 20.12 9.05
N PRO A 151 21.79 20.86 8.67
CA PRO A 151 21.99 22.26 9.07
C PRO A 151 21.14 23.21 8.20
N LEU A 152 19.82 23.02 8.20
CA LEU A 152 18.84 23.93 7.62
C LEU A 152 18.27 24.82 8.72
N THR A 153 18.09 26.10 8.43
CA THR A 153 17.43 27.00 9.40
C THR A 153 15.95 26.63 9.51
N GLN A 154 15.36 26.80 10.70
CA GLN A 154 13.93 26.56 10.93
C GLN A 154 13.06 27.30 9.91
N ALA A 155 13.42 28.55 9.59
CA ALA A 155 12.74 29.34 8.56
C ALA A 155 12.76 28.66 7.18
N THR A 156 13.88 28.06 6.77
CA THR A 156 13.96 27.31 5.51
C THR A 156 13.12 26.04 5.57
N THR A 157 13.14 25.31 6.68
CA THR A 157 12.33 24.09 6.87
C THR A 157 10.84 24.38 6.78
N ASP A 158 10.38 25.46 7.41
CA ASP A 158 8.98 25.89 7.37
C ASP A 158 8.55 26.35 5.96
N MET A 159 9.47 26.93 5.18
CA MET A 159 9.21 27.30 3.79
C MET A 159 9.09 26.08 2.86
N ILE A 160 9.90 25.03 3.04
CA ILE A 160 9.91 23.85 2.16
C ILE A 160 8.86 22.79 2.54
N ALA A 161 8.48 22.71 3.82
CA ALA A 161 7.58 21.67 4.33
C ALA A 161 6.25 21.58 3.56
N PRO A 162 5.53 22.68 3.28
CA PRO A 162 4.28 22.62 2.49
C PRO A 162 4.49 22.05 1.08
N TRP A 163 5.59 22.40 0.42
CA TRP A 163 5.90 21.91 -0.92
C TRP A 163 6.17 20.42 -0.95
N LEU A 164 6.83 19.88 0.09
CA LEU A 164 7.05 18.44 0.22
C LEU A 164 5.75 17.68 0.48
N VAL A 165 4.83 18.25 1.26
CA VAL A 165 3.49 17.67 1.46
C VAL A 165 2.72 17.63 0.13
N VAL A 166 2.68 18.75 -0.59
CA VAL A 166 2.02 18.82 -1.91
C VAL A 166 2.66 17.86 -2.91
N ALA A 167 4.00 17.77 -2.95
CA ALA A 167 4.69 16.82 -3.81
C ALA A 167 4.31 15.36 -3.50
N GLY A 168 4.25 15.00 -2.21
CA GLY A 168 3.78 13.69 -1.77
C GLY A 168 2.34 13.40 -2.18
N GLU A 169 1.44 14.36 -1.99
CA GLU A 169 0.04 14.26 -2.37
C GLU A 169 -0.13 14.10 -3.89
N VAL A 170 0.62 14.85 -4.70
CA VAL A 170 0.63 14.71 -6.16
C VAL A 170 1.08 13.31 -6.58
N LEU A 171 2.12 12.75 -5.95
CA LEU A 171 2.56 11.37 -6.23
C LEU A 171 1.48 10.34 -5.89
N LEU A 172 0.77 10.52 -4.78
CA LEU A 172 -0.35 9.67 -4.41
C LEU A 172 -1.49 9.77 -5.44
N TRP A 173 -1.82 10.97 -5.92
CA TRP A 173 -2.82 11.16 -6.98
C TRP A 173 -2.42 10.49 -8.29
N ILE A 174 -1.16 10.61 -8.69
CA ILE A 174 -0.63 9.92 -9.87
C ILE A 174 -0.80 8.40 -9.72
N SER A 175 -0.44 7.84 -8.56
CA SER A 175 -0.66 6.43 -8.27
C SER A 175 -2.14 6.04 -8.34
N THR A 176 -3.02 6.90 -7.83
CA THR A 176 -4.47 6.68 -7.84
C THR A 176 -5.03 6.67 -9.26
N ILE A 177 -4.53 7.53 -10.15
CA ILE A 177 -4.88 7.51 -11.57
C ILE A 177 -4.48 6.16 -12.18
N PHE A 178 -3.27 5.65 -11.91
CA PHE A 178 -2.87 4.31 -12.36
C PHE A 178 -3.76 3.21 -11.78
N ALA A 179 -4.21 3.36 -10.53
CA ALA A 179 -5.13 2.42 -9.91
C ALA A 179 -6.50 2.39 -10.59
N ILE A 180 -7.04 3.55 -10.96
CA ILE A 180 -8.28 3.70 -11.73
C ILE A 180 -8.11 3.08 -13.12
N ILE A 181 -7.07 3.46 -13.86
CA ILE A 181 -6.79 2.92 -15.20
C ILE A 181 -6.72 1.40 -15.15
N SER A 182 -5.97 0.87 -14.18
CA SER A 182 -5.88 -0.58 -13.98
C SER A 182 -7.24 -1.21 -13.66
N GLY A 183 -8.08 -0.54 -12.87
CA GLY A 183 -9.44 -0.99 -12.57
C GLY A 183 -10.35 -1.03 -13.80
N VAL A 184 -10.36 0.04 -14.58
CA VAL A 184 -11.16 0.13 -15.81
C VAL A 184 -10.74 -0.93 -16.83
N ILE A 185 -9.42 -1.12 -17.02
CA ILE A 185 -8.89 -2.15 -17.92
C ILE A 185 -9.26 -3.54 -17.41
N TYR A 186 -9.11 -3.80 -16.11
CA TYR A 186 -9.49 -5.08 -15.52
C TYR A 186 -10.98 -5.39 -15.72
N LEU A 187 -11.85 -4.39 -15.53
CA LEU A 187 -13.28 -4.53 -15.79
C LEU A 187 -13.55 -4.80 -17.26
N LYS A 188 -12.87 -4.09 -18.18
CA LYS A 188 -13.03 -4.24 -19.63
C LYS A 188 -12.62 -5.62 -20.12
N ASP A 189 -11.47 -6.10 -19.67
CA ASP A 189 -10.92 -7.40 -20.07
C ASP A 189 -11.76 -8.58 -19.57
N ASN A 190 -12.59 -8.37 -18.54
CA ASN A 190 -13.38 -9.41 -17.90
C ASN A 190 -14.90 -9.20 -18.02
N LYS A 191 -15.35 -8.31 -18.92
CA LYS A 191 -16.78 -8.05 -19.15
C LYS A 191 -17.57 -9.31 -19.48
N ASP A 192 -16.96 -10.22 -20.24
CA ASP A 192 -17.62 -11.44 -20.70
C ASP A 192 -17.83 -12.45 -19.55
N CYS A 193 -16.93 -12.45 -18.56
CA CYS A 193 -17.11 -13.25 -17.34
C CYS A 193 -18.22 -12.70 -16.42
N ILE A 194 -18.54 -11.41 -16.54
CA ILE A 194 -19.59 -10.75 -15.73
C ILE A 194 -20.98 -10.92 -16.40
N LYS A 195 -21.03 -11.06 -17.73
CA LYS A 195 -22.27 -11.18 -18.51
C LYS A 195 -22.84 -12.60 -18.60
N GLU A 196 -22.07 -13.64 -18.28
CA GLU A 196 -22.54 -15.04 -18.31
C GLU A 196 -23.37 -15.46 -17.08
N ARG A 197 -24.08 -14.52 -16.45
CA ARG A 197 -25.10 -14.82 -15.41
C ARG A 197 -26.46 -14.33 -15.84
#